data_AF-A0A2D6FJU0-F1
#
_entry.id   AF-A0A2D6FJU0-F1
#
_cell.length_a   1.000
_cell.length_b   1.000
_cell.length_c   1.000
_cell.angle_alpha   90.00
_cell.angle_beta   90.00
_cell.angle_gamma   90.00
#
_symmetry.space_group_name_H-M   'P 1'
#
loop_
_entity.id
_entity.type
_entity.pdbx_description
1 polymer ?
#
loop_
_entity_poly.entity_id
_entity_poly.type
_entity_poly.pdbx_seq_one_letter_code
_entity_poly.pdbx_strand_id
1 'polypeptide(L)'
;SNGSSIKAASTSGDAGRSEALSLLVLDEAAHIEGLEELWTGLYPTLSTGGRCIALSTPNGVGNWFHKTCTDSESGANNFNLTTLAWDVHPDRDEEWYKKETKNMSKRQVAQELMCNFNTSGETVIDSDDMEWLLSNVCEPKYRTGFDRNFWIWEEFDPTCNYLMSVDVSRGDGADFSTFHIIKLETLEIIGEYQGKATPDMFANMLNQVGREFGNAMMVVENNNIGYTVLDKLIEYAYPNIYFSIKSTHEYIEQHLAEHQTSAVAGFSTTMKTRPLIVAKLEEFIRNKLIKIYSSRTVNEFKTFIWRNGKPQAMKGYNDDLIMALAIACWVRDTALQSNARDLNYQKAFVDAIYTVKTTMNTQIKGQEGYKQGNATDIMSEAKSYWDQYKWIIK
;
A
#
# COMPACT_ATOMS: atom_id res chain seq x y z
N SER A 1 -5.66 45.17 26.08
CA SER A 1 -4.96 43.87 25.96
C SER A 1 -4.65 43.38 27.36
N ASN A 2 -4.97 42.12 27.68
CA ASN A 2 -4.84 41.53 29.02
C ASN A 2 -3.46 40.90 29.28
N GLY A 3 -2.51 41.05 28.36
CA GLY A 3 -1.15 40.51 28.48
C GLY A 3 -1.02 39.02 28.18
N SER A 4 -2.10 38.34 27.77
CA SER A 4 -2.04 36.95 27.31
C SER A 4 -1.39 36.85 25.93
N SER A 5 -0.51 35.86 25.74
CA SER A 5 0.07 35.50 24.46
C SER A 5 -0.06 34.00 24.22
N ILE A 6 -0.21 33.61 22.96
CA ILE A 6 -0.24 32.21 22.52
C ILE A 6 0.89 32.05 21.51
N LYS A 7 1.70 31.01 21.70
CA LYS A 7 2.84 30.69 20.82
C LYS A 7 2.73 29.23 20.37
N ALA A 8 2.70 29.03 19.06
CA ALA A 8 2.84 27.70 18.48
C ALA A 8 4.33 27.36 18.35
N ALA A 9 4.71 26.16 18.78
CA ALA A 9 6.06 25.65 18.66
C ALA A 9 6.00 24.20 18.16
N SER A 10 6.96 23.81 17.32
CA SER A 10 7.15 22.41 16.95
C SER A 10 7.86 21.67 18.08
N THR A 11 7.57 20.37 18.20
CA THR A 11 8.10 19.50 19.25
C THR A 11 9.55 19.11 18.93
N SER A 12 10.50 20.02 19.14
CA SER A 12 11.93 19.71 19.23
C SER A 12 12.31 19.53 20.71
N GLY A 13 13.34 18.74 21.02
CA GLY A 13 13.71 18.37 22.40
C GLY A 13 13.99 19.55 23.36
N ASP A 14 14.17 20.76 22.83
CA ASP A 14 14.40 22.00 23.59
C ASP A 14 13.15 22.90 23.71
N ALA A 15 12.02 22.54 23.09
CA ALA A 15 10.82 23.36 23.08
C ALA A 15 10.22 23.47 24.50
N GLY A 16 10.02 24.71 24.97
CA GLY A 16 9.29 25.02 26.22
C GLY A 16 10.08 24.87 27.53
N ARG A 17 11.33 24.40 27.52
CA ARG A 17 12.16 24.25 28.74
C ARG A 17 12.60 25.58 29.36
N SER A 18 12.65 26.65 28.58
CA SER A 18 13.10 27.99 28.99
C SER A 18 11.97 29.00 29.16
N GLU A 19 10.71 28.60 28.99
CA GLU A 19 9.54 29.49 29.06
C GLU A 19 8.69 29.20 30.30
N ALA A 20 8.24 30.26 30.99
CA ALA A 20 7.27 30.15 32.07
C ALA A 20 5.86 30.01 31.48
N LEU A 21 5.37 28.78 31.35
CA LEU A 21 4.09 28.46 30.73
C LEU A 21 2.97 28.43 31.78
N SER A 22 1.86 29.15 31.52
CA SER A 22 0.64 29.08 32.33
C SER A 22 -0.33 27.99 31.88
N LEU A 23 -0.31 27.67 30.57
CA LEU A 23 -1.07 26.58 29.96
C LEU A 23 -0.24 25.97 28.83
N LEU A 24 0.00 24.66 28.89
CA LEU A 24 0.57 23.85 27.81
C LEU A 24 -0.55 23.09 27.11
N VAL A 25 -0.67 23.24 25.79
CA VAL A 25 -1.56 22.43 24.96
C VAL A 25 -0.72 21.51 24.10
N LEU A 26 -0.90 20.20 24.26
CA LEU A 26 -0.30 19.18 23.42
C LEU A 26 -1.36 18.70 22.43
N ASP A 27 -1.15 19.03 21.17
CA ASP A 27 -1.96 18.53 20.06
C ASP A 27 -1.33 17.26 19.49
N GLU A 28 -2.15 16.28 19.15
CA GLU A 28 -1.75 14.93 18.73
C GLU A 28 -0.73 14.23 19.66
N ALA A 29 -0.94 14.35 20.97
CA ALA A 29 -0.01 13.88 22.00
C ALA A 29 0.41 12.40 21.87
N ALA A 30 -0.45 11.50 21.38
CA ALA A 30 -0.11 10.08 21.19
C ALA A 30 0.81 9.83 19.98
N HIS A 31 0.96 10.81 19.08
CA HIS A 31 1.75 10.72 17.86
C HIS A 31 3.08 11.49 17.95
N ILE A 32 3.30 12.24 19.04
CA ILE A 32 4.57 12.94 19.29
C ILE A 32 5.67 11.92 19.66
N GLU A 33 6.65 11.77 18.78
CA GLU A 33 7.84 10.96 19.05
C GLU A 33 8.69 11.57 20.19
N GLY A 34 9.11 10.75 21.15
CA GLY A 34 9.94 11.20 22.28
C GLY A 34 9.20 12.06 23.33
N LEU A 35 7.85 12.08 23.34
CA LEU A 35 7.08 12.89 24.28
C LEU A 35 7.38 12.60 25.75
N GLU A 36 7.76 11.38 26.11
CA GLU A 36 8.11 11.02 27.50
C GLU A 36 9.33 11.81 28.01
N GLU A 37 10.33 12.02 27.14
CA GLU A 37 11.53 12.79 27.46
C GLU A 37 11.25 14.31 27.47
N LEU A 38 10.41 14.77 26.54
CA LEU A 38 9.93 16.16 26.49
C LEU A 38 9.11 16.50 27.75
N TRP A 39 8.17 15.63 28.11
CA TRP A 39 7.32 15.78 29.30
C TRP A 39 8.16 15.88 30.57
N THR A 40 9.20 15.04 30.71
CA THR A 40 10.13 15.09 31.86
C THR A 40 10.80 16.46 31.98
N GLY A 41 11.13 17.11 30.86
CA GLY A 41 11.70 18.46 30.84
C GLY A 41 10.69 19.59 31.09
N LEU A 42 9.41 19.39 30.72
CA LEU A 42 8.34 20.37 30.88
C LEU A 42 7.63 20.27 32.24
N TYR A 43 7.66 19.10 32.88
CA TYR A 43 6.97 18.88 34.14
C TYR A 43 7.38 19.87 35.27
N PRO A 44 8.67 20.21 35.44
CA PRO A 44 9.08 21.19 36.45
C PRO A 44 8.47 22.58 36.23
N THR A 45 8.36 23.04 34.97
CA THR A 45 7.79 24.37 34.68
C THR A 45 6.29 24.40 34.97
N LEU A 46 5.58 23.31 34.67
CA LEU A 46 4.15 23.16 34.96
C LEU A 46 3.83 23.01 36.45
N SER A 47 4.69 22.33 37.22
CA SER A 47 4.47 22.08 38.65
C SER A 47 4.40 23.35 39.52
N THR A 48 4.84 24.49 39.00
CA THR A 48 4.78 25.81 39.67
C THR A 48 3.46 26.56 39.45
N GLY A 49 2.37 25.85 39.07
CA GLY A 49 1.03 26.42 38.88
C GLY A 49 0.55 26.52 37.43
N GLY A 50 1.28 25.89 36.50
CA GLY A 50 0.86 25.73 35.11
C GLY A 50 -0.19 24.63 34.94
N ARG A 51 -0.95 24.69 33.85
CA ARG A 51 -1.93 23.66 33.47
C ARG A 51 -1.51 22.97 32.18
N CYS A 52 -1.96 21.74 31.96
CA CYS A 52 -1.74 21.01 30.72
C CYS A 52 -3.07 20.47 30.17
N ILE A 53 -3.27 20.61 28.87
CA ILE A 53 -4.32 19.94 28.10
C ILE A 53 -3.62 19.10 27.03
N ALA A 54 -3.86 17.79 27.02
CA ALA A 54 -3.37 16.89 25.99
C ALA A 54 -4.55 16.32 25.22
N LEU A 55 -4.54 16.47 23.91
CA LEU A 55 -5.60 16.02 22.99
C LEU A 55 -4.94 15.11 21.95
N SER A 56 -5.53 13.95 21.69
CA SER A 56 -5.05 13.04 20.64
C SER A 56 -6.04 11.93 20.37
N THR A 57 -5.97 11.34 19.19
CA THR A 57 -6.49 9.99 18.96
C THR A 57 -5.54 8.95 19.59
N PRO A 58 -6.03 7.80 20.08
CA PRO A 58 -5.18 6.72 20.55
C PRO A 58 -4.14 6.31 19.51
N ASN A 59 -2.96 5.87 19.94
CA ASN A 59 -1.92 5.34 19.06
C ASN A 59 -1.27 4.08 19.66
N GLY A 60 -2.10 3.04 19.82
CA GLY A 60 -1.72 1.82 20.53
C GLY A 60 -1.49 2.04 22.03
N VAL A 61 -0.93 1.01 22.68
CA VAL A 61 -0.68 0.97 24.13
C VAL A 61 0.78 1.23 24.47
N GLY A 62 1.02 1.80 25.66
CA GLY A 62 2.36 1.94 26.25
C GLY A 62 3.12 3.23 25.92
N ASN A 63 2.60 4.07 25.02
CA ASN A 63 3.10 5.44 24.84
C ASN A 63 2.71 6.35 26.03
N TRP A 64 3.27 7.57 26.09
CA TRP A 64 3.01 8.51 27.17
C TRP A 64 1.51 8.82 27.31
N PHE A 65 0.80 9.06 26.20
CA PHE A 65 -0.61 9.42 26.23
C PHE A 65 -1.49 8.29 26.81
N HIS A 66 -1.28 7.05 26.37
CA HIS A 66 -1.94 5.87 26.91
C HIS A 66 -1.67 5.69 28.41
N LYS A 67 -0.40 5.79 28.84
CA LYS A 67 -0.03 5.71 30.27
C LYS A 67 -0.75 6.78 31.07
N THR A 68 -0.73 8.03 30.62
CA THR A 68 -1.40 9.16 31.27
C THR A 68 -2.92 8.97 31.36
N CYS A 69 -3.56 8.44 30.32
CA CYS A 69 -4.99 8.12 30.35
C CYS A 69 -5.29 7.01 31.36
N THR A 70 -4.52 5.91 31.34
CA THR A 70 -4.69 4.76 32.25
C THR A 70 -4.47 5.16 33.71
N ASP A 71 -3.43 5.97 33.97
CA ASP A 71 -3.13 6.48 35.30
C ASP A 71 -4.20 7.48 35.77
N SER A 72 -4.84 8.22 34.86
CA SER A 72 -5.98 9.10 35.18
C SER A 72 -7.22 8.31 35.57
N GLU A 73 -7.55 7.24 34.83
CA GLU A 73 -8.68 6.35 35.15
C GLU A 73 -8.52 5.65 36.50
N SER A 74 -7.29 5.27 36.85
CA SER A 74 -6.97 4.65 38.14
C SER A 74 -6.75 5.66 39.28
N GLY A 75 -6.78 6.96 39.00
CA GLY A 75 -6.53 8.03 39.97
C GLY A 75 -5.08 8.13 40.45
N ALA A 76 -4.14 7.52 39.71
CA ALA A 76 -2.71 7.53 39.98
C ALA A 76 -2.02 8.83 39.55
N ASN A 77 -2.68 9.67 38.74
CA ASN A 77 -2.21 11.00 38.35
C ASN A 77 -3.28 12.09 38.52
N ASN A 78 -2.88 13.34 38.31
CA ASN A 78 -3.76 14.52 38.44
C ASN A 78 -4.44 14.95 37.12
N PHE A 79 -4.37 14.13 36.07
CA PHE A 79 -5.10 14.40 34.83
C PHE A 79 -6.57 14.02 35.00
N ASN A 80 -7.43 14.71 34.28
CA ASN A 80 -8.84 14.39 34.15
C ASN A 80 -9.10 13.90 32.72
N LEU A 81 -9.35 12.61 32.55
CA LEU A 81 -9.64 12.01 31.27
C LEU A 81 -11.06 12.36 30.81
N THR A 82 -11.18 12.85 29.58
CA THR A 82 -12.47 13.05 28.91
C THR A 82 -12.41 12.39 27.54
N THR A 83 -13.31 11.45 27.29
CA THR A 83 -13.41 10.73 26.02
C THR A 83 -14.50 11.38 25.16
N LEU A 84 -14.14 11.80 23.96
CA LEU A 84 -15.05 12.42 22.99
C LEU A 84 -15.13 11.54 21.74
N ALA A 85 -16.01 10.54 21.78
CA ALA A 85 -16.26 9.67 20.64
C ALA A 85 -17.03 10.41 19.52
N TRP A 86 -17.16 9.77 18.36
CA TRP A 86 -17.73 10.39 17.16
C TRP A 86 -19.17 10.91 17.36
N ASP A 87 -19.96 10.23 18.18
CA ASP A 87 -21.39 10.50 18.44
C ASP A 87 -21.62 11.70 19.37
N VAL A 88 -20.56 12.26 19.95
CA VAL A 88 -20.62 13.48 20.77
C VAL A 88 -20.74 14.74 19.89
N HIS A 89 -20.37 14.67 18.61
CA HIS A 89 -20.44 15.82 17.71
C HIS A 89 -21.88 16.06 17.24
N PRO A 90 -22.43 17.28 17.37
CA PRO A 90 -23.86 17.55 17.10
C PRO A 90 -24.28 17.30 15.65
N ASP A 91 -23.35 17.41 14.70
CA ASP A 91 -23.59 17.22 13.27
C ASP A 91 -23.28 15.79 12.77
N ARG A 92 -22.96 14.83 13.65
CA ARG A 92 -22.66 13.44 13.26
C ARG A 92 -23.81 12.52 13.66
N ASP A 93 -24.31 11.78 12.68
CA ASP A 93 -25.35 10.78 12.85
C ASP A 93 -24.93 9.42 12.28
N GLU A 94 -25.82 8.44 12.37
CA GLU A 94 -25.58 7.08 11.88
C GLU A 94 -25.34 7.01 10.36
N GLU A 95 -25.91 7.95 9.58
CA GLU A 95 -25.65 8.03 8.14
C GLU A 95 -24.25 8.54 7.84
N TRP A 96 -23.80 9.55 8.58
CA TRP A 96 -22.42 10.04 8.52
C TRP A 96 -21.44 8.91 8.89
N TYR A 97 -21.70 8.19 9.99
CA TYR A 97 -20.85 7.09 10.44
C TYR A 97 -20.68 6.04 9.34
N LYS A 98 -21.79 5.51 8.79
CA LYS A 98 -21.73 4.49 7.71
C LYS A 98 -21.01 4.96 6.45
N LYS A 99 -21.16 6.24 6.11
CA LYS A 99 -20.49 6.83 4.94
C LYS A 99 -18.99 6.94 5.17
N GLU A 100 -18.57 7.43 6.33
CA GLU A 100 -17.17 7.65 6.68
C GLU A 100 -16.44 6.32 6.88
N THR A 101 -17.07 5.36 7.58
CA THR A 101 -16.45 4.05 7.86
C THR A 101 -16.36 3.13 6.66
N LYS A 102 -17.00 3.46 5.52
CA LYS A 102 -17.03 2.60 4.33
C LYS A 102 -15.64 2.31 3.78
N ASN A 103 -14.71 3.25 3.92
CA ASN A 103 -13.32 3.14 3.47
C ASN A 103 -12.33 3.01 4.63
N MET A 104 -12.82 2.80 5.86
CA MET A 104 -11.97 2.65 7.04
C MET A 104 -12.02 1.19 7.51
N SER A 105 -10.88 0.66 7.94
CA SER A 105 -10.84 -0.63 8.63
C SER A 105 -11.52 -0.54 10.00
N LYS A 106 -12.03 -1.66 10.53
CA LYS A 106 -12.61 -1.74 11.89
C LYS A 106 -11.68 -1.12 12.95
N ARG A 107 -10.36 -1.29 12.78
CA ARG A 107 -9.34 -0.66 13.61
C ARG A 107 -9.31 0.86 13.47
N GLN A 108 -9.27 1.39 12.25
CA GLN A 108 -9.27 2.84 12.03
C GLN A 108 -10.53 3.46 12.62
N VAL A 109 -11.68 2.79 12.49
CA VAL A 109 -12.92 3.18 13.18
C VAL A 109 -12.74 3.17 14.71
N ALA A 110 -12.18 2.09 15.26
CA ALA A 110 -11.98 1.98 16.70
C ALA A 110 -11.02 3.06 17.25
N GLN A 111 -9.96 3.37 16.51
CA GLN A 111 -8.94 4.34 16.89
C GLN A 111 -9.43 5.79 16.69
N GLU A 112 -9.91 6.13 15.50
CA GLU A 112 -10.27 7.51 15.11
C GLU A 112 -11.65 7.93 15.61
N LEU A 113 -12.62 6.99 15.69
CA LEU A 113 -14.01 7.31 15.98
C LEU A 113 -14.47 6.83 17.37
N MET A 114 -13.88 5.76 17.91
CA MET A 114 -14.28 5.18 19.20
C MET A 114 -13.25 5.36 20.33
N CYS A 115 -12.14 6.05 20.09
CA CYS A 115 -11.09 6.29 21.09
C CYS A 115 -10.56 5.03 21.80
N ASN A 116 -10.46 3.91 21.09
CA ASN A 116 -10.02 2.64 21.66
C ASN A 116 -8.48 2.46 21.60
N PHE A 117 -7.87 2.19 22.76
CA PHE A 117 -6.43 1.92 22.88
C PHE A 117 -6.02 0.46 22.60
N ASN A 118 -6.93 -0.51 22.71
CA ASN A 118 -6.65 -1.95 22.78
C ASN A 118 -6.23 -2.63 21.46
N THR A 119 -5.83 -1.88 20.45
CA THR A 119 -5.54 -2.47 19.13
C THR A 119 -4.13 -3.05 19.01
N SER A 120 -3.33 -3.06 20.08
CA SER A 120 -2.00 -3.72 20.06
C SER A 120 -2.14 -5.19 20.42
N GLY A 121 -1.62 -6.08 19.58
CA GLY A 121 -1.70 -7.53 19.75
C GLY A 121 -2.83 -8.20 18.96
N GLU A 122 -3.79 -7.42 18.43
CA GLU A 122 -4.78 -7.91 17.48
C GLU A 122 -4.13 -8.26 16.13
N THR A 123 -4.65 -9.29 15.48
CA THR A 123 -4.25 -9.65 14.12
C THR A 123 -4.63 -8.54 13.15
N VAL A 124 -3.82 -8.39 12.10
CA VAL A 124 -4.06 -7.38 11.05
C VAL A 124 -5.28 -7.75 10.21
N ILE A 125 -5.49 -9.06 10.01
CA ILE A 125 -6.67 -9.62 9.35
C ILE A 125 -7.71 -9.96 10.41
N ASP A 126 -8.97 -9.62 10.17
CA ASP A 126 -10.06 -9.87 11.12
C ASP A 126 -10.50 -11.34 11.11
N SER A 127 -11.29 -11.73 12.12
CA SER A 127 -11.68 -13.13 12.33
C SER A 127 -12.46 -13.72 11.16
N ASP A 128 -13.38 -12.95 10.57
CA ASP A 128 -14.26 -13.41 9.51
C ASP A 128 -13.47 -13.61 8.21
N ASP A 129 -12.52 -12.71 7.95
CA ASP A 129 -11.57 -12.87 6.85
C ASP A 129 -10.62 -14.04 7.06
N MET A 130 -10.14 -14.26 8.28
CA MET A 130 -9.31 -15.41 8.61
C MET A 130 -10.04 -16.75 8.44
N GLU A 131 -11.31 -16.84 8.83
CA GLU A 131 -12.13 -18.04 8.62
C GLU A 131 -12.32 -18.32 7.12
N TRP A 132 -12.58 -17.27 6.33
CA TRP A 132 -12.66 -17.39 4.89
C TRP A 132 -11.33 -17.85 4.26
N LEU A 133 -10.19 -17.28 4.67
CA LEU A 133 -8.87 -17.72 4.21
C LEU A 133 -8.64 -19.19 4.54
N LEU A 134 -8.96 -19.62 5.76
CA LEU A 134 -8.84 -21.02 6.17
C LEU A 134 -9.73 -21.96 5.34
N SER A 135 -10.92 -21.51 4.93
CA SER A 135 -11.81 -22.30 4.07
C SER A 135 -11.27 -22.56 2.66
N ASN A 136 -10.35 -21.70 2.18
CA ASN A 136 -9.70 -21.83 0.88
C ASN A 136 -8.44 -22.70 0.91
N VAL A 137 -7.88 -22.98 2.09
CA VAL A 137 -6.62 -23.73 2.23
C VAL A 137 -6.77 -25.13 1.64
N CYS A 138 -5.83 -25.52 0.79
CA CYS A 138 -5.76 -26.86 0.23
C CYS A 138 -4.31 -27.30 -0.02
N GLU A 139 -4.10 -28.62 -0.10
CA GLU A 139 -2.77 -29.18 -0.34
C GLU A 139 -2.31 -28.88 -1.77
N PRO A 140 -1.03 -28.53 -1.97
CA PRO A 140 -0.48 -28.31 -3.32
C PRO A 140 -0.47 -29.61 -4.10
N LYS A 141 -0.68 -29.51 -5.42
CA LYS A 141 -0.58 -30.65 -6.35
C LYS A 141 0.84 -31.17 -6.44
N TYR A 142 1.82 -30.26 -6.44
CA TYR A 142 3.23 -30.59 -6.55
C TYR A 142 4.06 -29.88 -5.50
N ARG A 143 5.10 -30.56 -5.03
CA ARG A 143 6.15 -30.01 -4.18
C ARG A 143 7.51 -30.26 -4.84
N THR A 144 8.13 -29.22 -5.37
CA THR A 144 9.32 -29.27 -6.22
C THR A 144 10.41 -28.31 -5.70
N GLY A 145 11.42 -28.00 -6.52
CA GLY A 145 12.59 -27.25 -6.11
C GLY A 145 13.68 -28.13 -5.49
N PHE A 146 14.87 -27.57 -5.31
CA PHE A 146 16.04 -28.30 -4.82
C PHE A 146 15.87 -28.81 -3.37
N ASP A 147 14.96 -28.20 -2.60
CA ASP A 147 14.65 -28.50 -1.21
C ASP A 147 13.20 -28.97 -0.97
N ARG A 148 12.43 -29.19 -2.05
CA ARG A 148 10.99 -29.52 -2.02
C ARG A 148 10.08 -28.45 -1.38
N ASN A 149 10.56 -27.22 -1.24
CA ASN A 149 9.78 -26.12 -0.64
C ASN A 149 8.99 -25.29 -1.64
N PHE A 150 9.09 -25.57 -2.94
CA PHE A 150 8.26 -24.92 -3.95
C PHE A 150 6.93 -25.68 -4.10
N TRP A 151 5.85 -25.05 -3.68
CA TRP A 151 4.50 -25.60 -3.70
C TRP A 151 3.73 -25.03 -4.89
N ILE A 152 3.05 -25.91 -5.64
CA ILE A 152 2.33 -25.56 -6.87
C ILE A 152 0.90 -26.13 -6.79
N TRP A 153 -0.11 -25.28 -6.95
CA TRP A 153 -1.54 -25.62 -6.95
C TRP A 153 -2.13 -25.68 -8.36
N GLU A 154 -1.61 -24.87 -9.28
CA GLU A 154 -2.01 -24.84 -10.69
C GLU A 154 -0.78 -24.85 -11.60
N GLU A 155 -0.89 -25.56 -12.72
CA GLU A 155 0.14 -25.59 -13.76
C GLU A 155 0.05 -24.31 -14.60
N PHE A 156 1.09 -24.04 -15.39
CA PHE A 156 1.12 -22.91 -16.29
C PHE A 156 0.00 -22.99 -17.35
N ASP A 157 -0.77 -21.92 -17.47
CA ASP A 157 -1.77 -21.70 -18.51
C ASP A 157 -1.26 -20.58 -19.45
N PRO A 158 -0.95 -20.89 -20.72
CA PRO A 158 -0.42 -19.91 -21.67
C PRO A 158 -1.40 -18.79 -22.05
N THR A 159 -2.68 -18.90 -21.66
CA THR A 159 -3.68 -17.86 -21.89
C THR A 159 -3.69 -16.77 -20.82
N CYS A 160 -2.94 -16.97 -19.72
CA CYS A 160 -2.96 -16.13 -18.54
C CYS A 160 -1.63 -15.42 -18.33
N ASN A 161 -1.68 -14.29 -17.62
CA ASN A 161 -0.51 -13.51 -17.27
C ASN A 161 -0.17 -13.73 -15.80
N TYR A 162 1.13 -13.85 -15.52
CA TYR A 162 1.62 -14.16 -14.19
C TYR A 162 2.50 -13.03 -13.65
N LEU A 163 2.31 -12.73 -12.37
CA LEU A 163 3.20 -11.88 -11.59
C LEU A 163 3.87 -12.73 -10.52
N MET A 164 5.18 -12.64 -10.42
CA MET A 164 5.97 -13.29 -9.39
C MET A 164 6.55 -12.24 -8.45
N SER A 165 6.06 -12.19 -7.21
CA SER A 165 6.56 -11.27 -6.20
C SER A 165 7.49 -12.01 -5.24
N VAL A 166 8.63 -11.40 -4.96
CA VAL A 166 9.77 -12.05 -4.33
C VAL A 166 10.28 -11.20 -3.17
N ASP A 167 10.36 -11.81 -1.98
CA ASP A 167 11.07 -11.28 -0.83
C ASP A 167 12.35 -12.10 -0.60
N VAL A 168 13.47 -11.39 -0.46
CA VAL A 168 14.81 -11.99 -0.42
C VAL A 168 15.42 -11.83 0.96
N SER A 169 15.73 -12.96 1.58
CA SER A 169 16.53 -13.03 2.81
C SER A 169 17.99 -13.40 2.52
N ARG A 170 18.85 -13.34 3.55
CA ARG A 170 20.26 -13.78 3.44
C ARG A 170 20.44 -15.29 3.30
N GLY A 171 19.45 -16.10 3.72
CA GLY A 171 19.54 -17.56 3.75
C GLY A 171 20.32 -18.16 4.94
N ASP A 172 20.97 -17.34 5.77
CA ASP A 172 21.69 -17.77 6.99
C ASP A 172 20.99 -17.35 8.31
N GLY A 173 19.96 -16.52 8.21
CA GLY A 173 19.21 -15.95 9.32
C GLY A 173 17.96 -16.73 9.73
N ALA A 174 17.11 -16.08 10.52
CA ALA A 174 15.77 -16.58 10.86
C ALA A 174 14.80 -16.49 9.67
N ASP A 175 14.96 -15.44 8.87
CA ASP A 175 14.10 -15.05 7.75
C ASP A 175 14.24 -16.02 6.57
N PHE A 176 13.17 -16.15 5.79
CA PHE A 176 13.12 -16.99 4.59
C PHE A 176 13.13 -16.15 3.33
N SER A 177 13.74 -16.69 2.27
CA SER A 177 13.52 -16.18 0.92
C SER A 177 12.22 -16.79 0.40
N THR A 178 11.33 -15.93 -0.09
CA THR A 178 9.98 -16.34 -0.49
C THR A 178 9.61 -15.78 -1.85
N PHE A 179 8.71 -16.47 -2.55
CA PHE A 179 8.00 -15.87 -3.67
C PHE A 179 6.59 -16.43 -3.80
N HIS A 180 5.72 -15.62 -4.41
CA HIS A 180 4.36 -15.99 -4.81
C HIS A 180 4.22 -15.84 -6.32
N ILE A 181 3.54 -16.80 -6.96
CA ILE A 181 3.11 -16.73 -8.36
C ILE A 181 1.61 -16.46 -8.37
N ILE A 182 1.23 -15.30 -8.91
CA ILE A 182 -0.15 -14.83 -8.95
C ILE A 182 -0.64 -14.83 -10.38
N LYS A 183 -1.77 -15.49 -10.61
CA LYS A 183 -2.53 -15.43 -11.87
C LYS A 183 -3.28 -14.11 -11.92
N LEU A 184 -2.94 -13.21 -12.83
CA LEU A 184 -3.44 -11.83 -12.81
C LEU A 184 -4.93 -11.71 -13.16
N GLU A 185 -5.45 -12.63 -13.96
CA GLU A 185 -6.85 -12.66 -14.39
C GLU A 185 -7.81 -13.03 -13.26
N THR A 186 -7.41 -13.97 -12.40
CA THR A 186 -8.26 -14.51 -11.32
C THR A 186 -7.82 -14.10 -9.92
N LEU A 187 -6.62 -13.52 -9.79
CA LEU A 187 -5.96 -13.21 -8.51
C LEU A 187 -5.82 -14.43 -7.59
N GLU A 188 -5.52 -15.58 -8.18
CA GLU A 188 -5.23 -16.80 -7.45
C GLU A 188 -3.71 -16.96 -7.28
N ILE A 189 -3.27 -17.27 -6.06
CA ILE A 189 -1.87 -17.62 -5.79
C ILE A 189 -1.68 -19.08 -6.18
N ILE A 190 -1.08 -19.33 -7.33
CA ILE A 190 -0.98 -20.68 -7.90
C ILE A 190 0.33 -21.39 -7.58
N GLY A 191 1.32 -20.66 -7.06
CA GLY A 191 2.61 -21.18 -6.64
C GLY A 191 3.21 -20.35 -5.52
N GLU A 192 3.94 -21.01 -4.62
CA GLU A 192 4.57 -20.40 -3.44
C GLU A 192 5.89 -21.11 -3.14
N TYR A 193 6.93 -20.36 -2.84
CA TYR A 193 8.15 -20.90 -2.26
C TYR A 193 8.47 -20.21 -0.93
N GLN A 194 8.96 -20.99 0.03
CA GLN A 194 9.51 -20.50 1.29
C GLN A 194 10.69 -21.38 1.68
N GLY A 195 11.90 -20.83 1.67
CA GLY A 195 13.11 -21.59 1.98
C GLY A 195 14.34 -20.72 2.24
N LYS A 196 15.44 -21.37 2.64
CA LYS A 196 16.71 -20.70 2.96
C LYS A 196 17.72 -20.90 1.84
N ALA A 197 17.33 -20.52 0.63
CA ALA A 197 18.22 -20.52 -0.52
C ALA A 197 19.30 -19.44 -0.35
N THR A 198 20.53 -19.73 -0.75
CA THR A 198 21.51 -18.66 -0.96
C THR A 198 21.04 -17.75 -2.11
N PRO A 199 21.39 -16.46 -2.13
CA PRO A 199 20.94 -15.54 -3.18
C PRO A 199 21.22 -16.05 -4.60
N ASP A 200 22.33 -16.75 -4.79
CA ASP A 200 22.74 -17.35 -6.07
C ASP A 200 21.80 -18.46 -6.52
N MET A 201 21.50 -19.40 -5.63
CA MET A 201 20.57 -20.49 -5.91
C MET A 201 19.16 -19.95 -6.13
N PHE A 202 18.79 -18.93 -5.35
CA PHE A 202 17.48 -18.30 -5.44
C PHE A 202 17.31 -17.56 -6.78
N ALA A 203 18.29 -16.76 -7.20
CA ALA A 203 18.25 -16.08 -8.50
C ALA A 203 18.12 -17.06 -9.68
N ASN A 204 18.85 -18.18 -9.65
CA ASN A 204 18.73 -19.22 -10.67
C ASN A 204 17.33 -19.86 -10.67
N MET A 205 16.80 -20.17 -9.49
CA MET A 205 15.44 -20.71 -9.34
C MET A 205 14.39 -19.73 -9.88
N LEU A 206 14.49 -18.45 -9.53
CA LEU A 206 13.58 -17.40 -10.01
C LEU A 206 13.64 -17.26 -11.54
N ASN A 207 14.83 -17.29 -12.15
CA ASN A 207 14.97 -17.24 -13.60
C ASN A 207 14.31 -18.43 -14.30
N GLN A 208 14.48 -19.65 -13.75
CA GLN A 208 13.86 -20.86 -14.31
C GLN A 208 12.34 -20.82 -14.17
N VAL A 209 11.84 -20.66 -12.94
CA VAL A 209 10.40 -20.64 -12.64
C VAL A 209 9.72 -19.49 -13.37
N GLY A 210 10.30 -18.29 -13.35
CA GLY A 210 9.74 -17.14 -14.05
C GLY A 210 9.61 -17.36 -15.57
N ARG A 211 10.51 -18.13 -16.20
CA ARG A 211 10.41 -18.49 -17.63
C ARG A 211 9.40 -19.61 -17.87
N GLU A 212 9.32 -20.59 -16.98
CA GLU A 212 8.32 -21.67 -17.03
C GLU A 212 6.89 -21.12 -16.98
N PHE A 213 6.66 -20.07 -16.21
CA PHE A 213 5.36 -19.37 -16.12
C PHE A 213 5.23 -18.22 -17.13
N GLY A 214 5.74 -18.41 -18.35
CA GLY A 214 5.50 -17.50 -19.48
C GLY A 214 6.21 -16.14 -19.38
N ASN A 215 7.40 -16.09 -18.79
CA ASN A 215 8.12 -14.84 -18.48
C ASN A 215 7.31 -13.91 -17.55
N ALA A 216 6.86 -14.48 -16.43
CA ALA A 216 6.10 -13.77 -15.40
C ALA A 216 6.76 -12.43 -15.02
N MET A 217 5.95 -11.41 -14.71
CA MET A 217 6.51 -10.14 -14.23
C MET A 217 7.19 -10.35 -12.89
N MET A 218 8.50 -10.13 -12.84
CA MET A 218 9.31 -10.35 -11.66
C MET A 218 9.40 -9.09 -10.79
N VAL A 219 8.80 -9.13 -9.61
CA VAL A 219 8.81 -8.05 -8.63
C VAL A 219 9.63 -8.46 -7.43
N VAL A 220 10.94 -8.18 -7.46
CA VAL A 220 11.85 -8.46 -6.34
C VAL A 220 11.92 -7.25 -5.42
N GLU A 221 11.78 -7.46 -4.11
CA GLU A 221 12.06 -6.42 -3.12
C GLU A 221 13.54 -6.02 -3.19
N ASN A 222 13.81 -4.74 -3.46
CA ASN A 222 15.17 -4.22 -3.64
C ASN A 222 15.81 -3.77 -2.31
N ASN A 223 15.78 -4.66 -1.33
CA ASN A 223 16.54 -4.53 -0.10
C ASN A 223 18.04 -4.84 -0.34
N ASN A 224 18.89 -4.71 0.69
CA ASN A 224 20.34 -4.91 0.58
C ASN A 224 20.76 -6.22 -0.13
N ILE A 225 20.02 -7.32 0.06
CA ILE A 225 20.34 -8.63 -0.56
C ILE A 225 19.55 -8.82 -1.85
N GLY A 226 18.36 -8.26 -1.94
CA GLY A 226 17.53 -8.26 -3.14
C GLY A 226 18.23 -7.65 -4.35
N TYR A 227 19.08 -6.63 -4.16
CA TYR A 227 19.94 -6.09 -5.23
C TYR A 227 20.83 -7.17 -5.87
N THR A 228 21.43 -8.06 -5.08
CA THR A 228 22.26 -9.15 -5.62
C THR A 228 21.47 -10.13 -6.47
N VAL A 229 20.22 -10.42 -6.09
CA VAL A 229 19.33 -11.29 -6.87
C VAL A 229 18.91 -10.59 -8.17
N LEU A 230 18.59 -9.30 -8.10
CA LEU A 230 18.25 -8.48 -9.26
C LEU A 230 19.39 -8.39 -10.28
N ASP A 231 20.62 -8.13 -9.82
CA ASP A 231 21.80 -8.06 -10.68
C ASP A 231 22.00 -9.38 -11.45
N LYS A 232 21.82 -10.53 -10.78
CA LYS A 232 21.89 -11.84 -11.42
C LYS A 232 20.77 -12.08 -12.42
N LEU A 233 19.55 -11.67 -12.12
CA LEU A 233 18.43 -11.77 -13.06
C LEU A 233 18.68 -10.92 -14.32
N ILE A 234 19.31 -9.76 -14.16
CA ILE A 234 19.75 -8.90 -15.29
C ILE A 234 20.87 -9.60 -16.07
N GLU A 235 21.87 -10.18 -15.41
CA GLU A 235 22.94 -10.97 -16.05
C GLU A 235 22.38 -12.18 -16.82
N TYR A 236 21.34 -12.83 -16.30
CA TYR A 236 20.60 -13.91 -16.97
C TYR A 236 19.69 -13.43 -18.10
N ALA A 237 19.67 -12.13 -18.38
CA ALA A 237 18.80 -11.49 -19.37
C ALA A 237 17.33 -11.90 -19.17
N TYR A 238 16.84 -11.85 -17.92
CA TYR A 238 15.44 -12.07 -17.63
C TYR A 238 14.59 -10.95 -18.28
N PRO A 239 13.58 -11.29 -19.07
CA PRO A 239 12.97 -10.32 -19.99
C PRO A 239 11.87 -9.43 -19.37
N ASN A 240 11.46 -9.68 -18.13
CA ASN A 240 10.29 -9.02 -17.53
C ASN A 240 10.52 -8.68 -16.05
N ILE A 241 11.53 -7.88 -15.75
CA ILE A 241 11.79 -7.38 -14.39
C ILE A 241 10.99 -6.09 -14.18
N TYR A 242 10.38 -5.94 -13.00
CA TYR A 242 9.71 -4.72 -12.59
C TYR A 242 10.73 -3.60 -12.33
N PHE A 243 10.46 -2.40 -12.86
CA PHE A 243 11.23 -1.20 -12.58
C PHE A 243 10.33 -0.10 -12.04
N SER A 244 10.88 0.75 -11.18
CA SER A 244 10.20 1.94 -10.67
C SER A 244 11.08 3.18 -10.65
N ILE A 245 10.47 4.37 -10.68
CA ILE A 245 11.19 5.65 -10.52
C ILE A 245 11.56 5.83 -9.05
N LYS A 246 12.84 6.10 -8.76
CA LYS A 246 13.34 6.27 -7.39
C LYS A 246 12.58 7.30 -6.53
N SER A 247 12.06 8.37 -7.14
CA SER A 247 11.33 9.42 -6.45
C SER A 247 9.84 9.11 -6.29
N THR A 248 9.16 8.77 -7.38
CA THR A 248 7.70 8.62 -7.41
C THR A 248 7.21 7.20 -7.13
N HIS A 249 8.10 6.20 -7.20
CA HIS A 249 7.79 4.76 -7.17
C HIS A 249 6.84 4.31 -8.28
N GLU A 250 6.65 5.16 -9.30
CA GLU A 250 5.83 4.84 -10.47
C GLU A 250 6.52 3.75 -11.29
N TYR A 251 5.71 2.81 -11.77
CA TYR A 251 6.17 1.75 -12.65
C TYR A 251 6.67 2.31 -13.98
N ILE A 252 7.77 1.74 -14.48
CA ILE A 252 8.25 1.99 -15.84
C ILE A 252 8.52 0.65 -16.51
N GLU A 253 8.21 0.56 -17.80
CA GLU A 253 8.58 -0.59 -18.62
C GLU A 253 10.10 -0.76 -18.72
N GLN A 254 10.58 -2.00 -18.67
CA GLN A 254 12.01 -2.34 -18.63
C GLN A 254 12.83 -1.66 -19.74
N HIS A 255 12.31 -1.63 -20.97
CA HIS A 255 13.01 -1.03 -22.11
C HIS A 255 13.22 0.49 -21.97
N LEU A 256 12.34 1.20 -21.25
CA LEU A 256 12.50 2.62 -20.94
C LEU A 256 13.44 2.83 -19.75
N ALA A 257 13.39 1.91 -18.79
CA ALA A 257 14.24 1.94 -17.59
C ALA A 257 15.74 1.86 -17.93
N GLU A 258 16.12 1.08 -18.95
CA GLU A 258 17.52 0.97 -19.42
C GLU A 258 18.13 2.31 -19.87
N HIS A 259 17.30 3.28 -20.26
CA HIS A 259 17.73 4.60 -20.72
C HIS A 259 17.55 5.71 -19.68
N GLN A 260 17.00 5.39 -18.50
CA GLN A 260 16.67 6.36 -17.47
C GLN A 260 17.46 6.12 -16.19
N THR A 261 18.38 7.03 -15.86
CA THR A 261 19.24 6.95 -14.66
C THR A 261 18.47 6.97 -13.32
N SER A 262 17.21 7.42 -13.33
CA SER A 262 16.35 7.43 -12.15
C SER A 262 15.52 6.16 -11.96
N ALA A 263 15.58 5.21 -12.89
CA ALA A 263 14.89 3.93 -12.77
C ALA A 263 15.68 2.97 -11.87
N VAL A 264 14.96 2.24 -11.03
CA VAL A 264 15.52 1.25 -10.11
C VAL A 264 14.79 -0.07 -10.32
N ALA A 265 15.55 -1.15 -10.44
CA ALA A 265 15.00 -2.49 -10.55
C ALA A 265 14.36 -2.92 -9.21
N GLY A 266 13.24 -3.64 -9.29
CA GLY A 266 12.52 -4.13 -8.13
C GLY A 266 11.66 -3.09 -7.43
N PHE A 267 11.12 -3.51 -6.27
CA PHE A 267 10.21 -2.72 -5.45
C PHE A 267 10.88 -2.27 -4.15
N SER A 268 10.76 -0.98 -3.82
CA SER A 268 11.33 -0.41 -2.59
C SER A 268 10.32 -0.36 -1.44
N THR A 269 10.51 -1.22 -0.44
CA THR A 269 9.78 -1.15 0.82
C THR A 269 10.42 -0.13 1.75
N THR A 270 9.71 0.97 1.98
CA THR A 270 10.15 2.10 2.81
C THR A 270 9.18 2.31 3.97
N MET A 271 9.53 3.18 4.92
CA MET A 271 8.60 3.58 6.00
C MET A 271 7.29 4.17 5.46
N LYS A 272 7.28 4.71 4.24
CA LYS A 272 6.08 5.24 3.58
C LYS A 272 5.30 4.17 2.83
N THR A 273 5.97 3.28 2.09
CA THR A 273 5.31 2.28 1.24
C THR A 273 4.86 1.05 2.02
N ARG A 274 5.57 0.64 3.09
CA ARG A 274 5.21 -0.55 3.89
C ARG A 274 3.77 -0.49 4.44
N PRO A 275 3.30 0.60 5.08
CA PRO A 275 1.91 0.66 5.54
C PRO A 275 0.90 0.58 4.39
N LEU A 276 1.22 1.16 3.23
CA LEU A 276 0.34 1.20 2.07
C LEU A 276 0.14 -0.18 1.44
N ILE A 277 1.23 -0.94 1.27
CA ILE A 277 1.14 -2.30 0.70
C ILE A 277 0.39 -3.26 1.62
N VAL A 278 0.58 -3.14 2.94
CA VAL A 278 -0.15 -3.97 3.91
C VAL A 278 -1.63 -3.61 3.95
N ALA A 279 -1.98 -2.32 3.93
CA ALA A 279 -3.37 -1.88 3.83
C ALA A 279 -4.04 -2.38 2.55
N LYS A 280 -3.29 -2.39 1.42
CA LYS A 280 -3.79 -2.92 0.15
C LYS A 280 -4.02 -4.43 0.19
N LEU A 281 -3.15 -5.17 0.87
CA LEU A 281 -3.34 -6.61 1.10
C LEU A 281 -4.58 -6.89 1.94
N GLU A 282 -4.76 -6.16 3.04
CA GLU A 282 -5.96 -6.26 3.88
C GLU A 282 -7.22 -5.96 3.06
N GLU A 283 -7.20 -4.90 2.23
CA GLU A 283 -8.31 -4.56 1.35
C GLU A 283 -8.66 -5.69 0.37
N PHE A 284 -7.66 -6.35 -0.22
CA PHE A 284 -7.86 -7.46 -1.15
C PHE A 284 -8.49 -8.67 -0.45
N ILE A 285 -8.05 -8.97 0.77
CA ILE A 285 -8.58 -10.08 1.57
C ILE A 285 -10.01 -9.76 2.01
N ARG A 286 -10.26 -8.58 2.55
CA ARG A 286 -11.57 -8.13 3.02
C ARG A 286 -12.63 -8.12 1.93
N ASN A 287 -12.24 -7.69 0.73
CA ASN A 287 -13.11 -7.69 -0.44
C ASN A 287 -13.15 -9.03 -1.18
N LYS A 288 -12.50 -10.08 -0.65
CA LYS A 288 -12.47 -11.44 -1.24
C LYS A 288 -11.93 -11.48 -2.67
N LEU A 289 -11.01 -10.56 -2.99
CA LEU A 289 -10.45 -10.40 -4.33
C LEU A 289 -9.32 -11.38 -4.61
N ILE A 290 -8.55 -11.78 -3.58
CA ILE A 290 -7.37 -12.64 -3.73
C ILE A 290 -7.59 -14.01 -3.10
N LYS A 291 -7.25 -15.08 -3.82
CA LYS A 291 -7.43 -16.45 -3.32
C LYS A 291 -6.09 -17.07 -2.94
N ILE A 292 -6.01 -17.47 -1.67
CA ILE A 292 -4.80 -18.02 -1.04
C ILE A 292 -5.05 -19.48 -0.68
N TYR A 293 -4.27 -20.39 -1.26
CA TYR A 293 -4.37 -21.82 -0.97
C TYR A 293 -3.39 -22.29 0.11
N SER A 294 -2.29 -21.55 0.31
CA SER A 294 -1.20 -21.99 1.17
C SER A 294 -1.54 -21.92 2.65
N SER A 295 -1.41 -23.06 3.32
CA SER A 295 -1.45 -23.15 4.77
C SER A 295 -0.31 -22.38 5.44
N ARG A 296 0.86 -22.22 4.78
CA ARG A 296 2.01 -21.47 5.33
C ARG A 296 1.69 -19.99 5.43
N THR A 297 1.25 -19.39 4.32
CA THR A 297 0.83 -17.98 4.28
C THR A 297 -0.31 -17.70 5.27
N VAL A 298 -1.33 -18.56 5.32
CA VAL A 298 -2.45 -18.40 6.27
C VAL A 298 -1.99 -18.53 7.73
N ASN A 299 -0.99 -19.36 8.01
CA ASN A 299 -0.43 -19.46 9.36
C ASN A 299 0.37 -18.22 9.77
N GLU A 300 1.11 -17.58 8.85
CA GLU A 300 1.76 -16.30 9.16
C GLU A 300 0.72 -15.23 9.53
N PHE A 301 -0.42 -15.17 8.83
CA PHE A 301 -1.48 -14.19 9.13
C PHE A 301 -2.03 -14.31 10.55
N LYS A 302 -2.08 -15.52 11.13
CA LYS A 302 -2.51 -15.73 12.53
C LYS A 302 -1.60 -15.03 13.54
N THR A 303 -0.34 -14.82 13.19
CA THR A 303 0.67 -14.19 14.03
C THR A 303 1.10 -12.82 13.51
N PHE A 304 0.45 -12.32 12.46
CA PHE A 304 0.68 -11.00 11.91
C PHE A 304 -0.21 -10.00 12.62
N ILE A 305 0.40 -9.24 13.53
CA ILE A 305 -0.31 -8.39 14.47
C ILE A 305 0.08 -6.94 14.30
N TRP A 306 -0.74 -6.11 14.91
CA TRP A 306 -0.35 -4.74 15.17
C TRP A 306 0.48 -4.63 16.44
N ARG A 307 1.69 -4.11 16.31
CA ARG A 307 2.57 -3.82 17.44
C ARG A 307 3.06 -2.38 17.36
N ASN A 308 2.73 -1.59 18.37
CA ASN A 308 3.07 -0.16 18.44
C ASN A 308 2.66 0.61 17.17
N GLY A 309 1.43 0.37 16.70
CA GLY A 309 0.88 1.00 15.50
C GLY A 309 1.43 0.47 14.16
N LYS A 310 2.30 -0.55 14.16
CA LYS A 310 2.89 -1.12 12.94
C LYS A 310 2.46 -2.58 12.73
N PRO A 311 2.07 -2.98 11.50
CA PRO A 311 1.87 -4.37 11.13
C PRO A 311 3.21 -5.12 11.08
N GLN A 312 3.32 -6.19 11.86
CA GLN A 312 4.50 -7.04 11.90
C GLN A 312 4.18 -8.40 12.52
N ALA A 313 5.03 -9.39 12.26
CA ALA A 313 4.95 -10.66 12.96
C ALA A 313 5.13 -10.50 14.49
N MET A 314 4.45 -11.36 15.23
CA MET A 314 4.74 -11.61 16.64
C MET A 314 6.20 -12.03 16.82
N LYS A 315 6.78 -11.74 17.99
CA LYS A 315 8.18 -12.11 18.28
C LYS A 315 8.37 -13.63 18.14
N GLY A 316 9.31 -14.04 17.28
CA GLY A 316 9.62 -15.45 17.02
C GLY A 316 8.83 -16.08 15.85
N TYR A 317 8.00 -15.29 15.16
CA TYR A 317 7.32 -15.65 13.94
C TYR A 317 7.80 -14.77 12.78
N ASN A 318 7.48 -15.17 11.55
CA ASN A 318 7.90 -14.51 10.33
C ASN A 318 6.70 -13.87 9.61
N ASP A 319 6.96 -12.84 8.82
CA ASP A 319 6.02 -12.17 7.92
C ASP A 319 6.48 -12.16 6.45
N ASP A 320 7.50 -12.96 6.10
CA ASP A 320 8.12 -12.96 4.76
C ASP A 320 7.10 -13.26 3.64
N LEU A 321 6.23 -14.28 3.82
CA LEU A 321 5.21 -14.61 2.81
C LEU A 321 4.15 -13.53 2.71
N ILE A 322 3.78 -12.91 3.83
CA ILE A 322 2.82 -11.81 3.87
C ILE A 322 3.39 -10.59 3.15
N MET A 323 4.66 -10.27 3.37
CA MET A 323 5.31 -9.10 2.78
C MET A 323 5.45 -9.26 1.26
N ALA A 324 5.92 -10.42 0.78
CA ALA A 324 5.92 -10.72 -0.65
C ALA A 324 4.51 -10.59 -1.25
N LEU A 325 3.48 -11.09 -0.57
CA LEU A 325 2.11 -11.00 -1.07
C LEU A 325 1.57 -9.56 -1.08
N ALA A 326 1.93 -8.75 -0.08
CA ALA A 326 1.54 -7.35 0.01
C ALA A 326 2.11 -6.52 -1.15
N ILE A 327 3.37 -6.73 -1.49
CA ILE A 327 4.01 -6.11 -2.65
C ILE A 327 3.26 -6.47 -3.93
N ALA A 328 2.90 -7.75 -4.09
CA ALA A 328 2.18 -8.23 -5.25
C ALA A 328 0.81 -7.55 -5.44
N CYS A 329 0.03 -7.41 -4.35
CA CYS A 329 -1.26 -6.73 -4.36
C CYS A 329 -1.11 -5.25 -4.73
N TRP A 330 -0.10 -4.58 -4.17
CA TRP A 330 0.19 -3.19 -4.46
C TRP A 330 0.57 -2.98 -5.92
N VAL A 331 1.51 -3.76 -6.45
CA VAL A 331 1.97 -3.63 -7.85
C VAL A 331 0.83 -3.93 -8.82
N ARG A 332 0.01 -4.95 -8.54
CA ARG A 332 -1.17 -5.24 -9.38
C ARG A 332 -2.11 -4.04 -9.48
N ASP A 333 -2.38 -3.35 -8.36
CA ASP A 333 -3.32 -2.22 -8.35
C ASP A 333 -2.71 -0.97 -8.99
N THR A 334 -1.46 -0.66 -8.63
CA THR A 334 -0.80 0.61 -8.96
C THR A 334 -0.01 0.62 -10.25
N ALA A 335 0.46 -0.53 -10.74
CA ALA A 335 1.24 -0.62 -11.97
C ALA A 335 0.46 -1.23 -13.13
N LEU A 336 -0.49 -2.14 -12.87
CA LEU A 336 -1.19 -2.84 -13.95
C LEU A 336 -2.57 -2.22 -14.24
N GLN A 337 -3.36 -1.87 -13.23
CA GLN A 337 -4.68 -1.27 -13.47
C GLN A 337 -4.64 0.20 -13.88
N SER A 338 -3.81 1.01 -13.23
CA SER A 338 -3.61 2.43 -13.58
C SER A 338 -3.11 2.58 -15.01
N ASN A 339 -2.06 1.84 -15.39
CA ASN A 339 -1.51 1.88 -16.74
C ASN A 339 -2.47 1.33 -17.78
N ALA A 340 -3.24 0.26 -17.47
CA ALA A 340 -4.30 -0.18 -18.38
C ALA A 340 -5.35 0.91 -18.61
N ARG A 341 -5.71 1.67 -17.56
CA ARG A 341 -6.61 2.83 -17.69
C ARG A 341 -5.96 3.93 -18.53
N ASP A 342 -4.74 4.33 -18.22
CA ASP A 342 -4.03 5.40 -18.93
C ASP A 342 -3.77 5.06 -20.39
N LEU A 343 -3.45 3.81 -20.70
CA LEU A 343 -3.23 3.32 -22.06
C LEU A 343 -4.56 3.21 -22.83
N ASN A 344 -5.66 2.85 -22.15
CA ASN A 344 -6.99 2.95 -22.73
C ASN A 344 -7.44 4.41 -22.94
N TYR A 345 -7.09 5.33 -22.02
CA TYR A 345 -7.31 6.76 -22.19
C TYR A 345 -6.50 7.32 -23.36
N GLN A 346 -5.22 6.97 -23.49
CA GLN A 346 -4.37 7.38 -24.61
C GLN A 346 -4.88 6.81 -25.93
N LYS A 347 -5.27 5.53 -25.99
CA LYS A 347 -5.90 4.94 -27.17
C LYS A 347 -7.19 5.66 -27.55
N ALA A 348 -8.07 5.90 -26.58
CA ALA A 348 -9.30 6.66 -26.80
C ALA A 348 -9.01 8.11 -27.27
N PHE A 349 -7.94 8.73 -26.76
CA PHE A 349 -7.52 10.07 -27.18
C PHE A 349 -6.95 10.07 -28.60
N VAL A 350 -6.12 9.09 -28.97
CA VAL A 350 -5.59 8.91 -30.32
C VAL A 350 -6.70 8.62 -31.32
N ASP A 351 -7.65 7.75 -30.96
CA ASP A 351 -8.84 7.45 -31.77
C ASP A 351 -9.74 8.69 -31.92
N ALA A 352 -9.77 9.57 -30.92
CA ALA A 352 -10.50 10.84 -30.98
C ALA A 352 -9.77 11.96 -31.76
N ILE A 353 -8.46 11.82 -32.05
CA ILE A 353 -7.71 12.79 -32.85
C ILE A 353 -8.04 12.58 -34.33
N TYR A 354 -8.96 13.40 -34.85
CA TYR A 354 -9.25 13.46 -36.27
C TYR A 354 -8.26 14.41 -36.98
N THR A 355 -7.50 13.90 -37.95
CA THR A 355 -6.71 14.75 -38.84
C THR A 355 -7.61 15.33 -39.92
N VAL A 356 -8.18 16.52 -39.69
CA VAL A 356 -8.86 17.26 -40.76
C VAL A 356 -7.78 17.80 -41.72
N LYS A 357 -7.51 17.09 -42.82
CA LYS A 357 -6.86 17.73 -43.98
C LYS A 357 -7.87 18.71 -44.58
N THR A 358 -7.83 19.97 -44.14
CA THR A 358 -8.49 21.06 -44.83
C THR A 358 -7.78 21.33 -46.15
N THR A 359 -8.03 20.49 -47.16
CA THR A 359 -7.90 20.90 -48.55
C THR A 359 -9.04 21.89 -48.80
N MET A 360 -8.76 23.19 -48.62
CA MET A 360 -9.66 24.24 -49.08
C MET A 360 -9.80 24.09 -50.59
N ASN A 361 -10.95 23.58 -51.05
CA ASN A 361 -11.27 23.60 -52.47
C ASN A 361 -11.71 25.03 -52.83
N THR A 362 -10.85 25.79 -53.49
CA THR A 362 -11.10 27.18 -53.92
C THR A 362 -11.93 27.27 -55.21
N GLN A 363 -12.44 26.15 -55.71
CA GLN A 363 -13.18 26.07 -56.97
C GLN A 363 -14.63 26.58 -56.84
N ILE A 364 -15.05 27.38 -57.81
CA ILE A 364 -16.38 28.00 -57.87
C ILE A 364 -17.36 27.06 -58.59
N LYS A 365 -18.63 27.04 -58.14
CA LYS A 365 -19.71 26.21 -58.69
C LYS A 365 -19.82 26.39 -60.21
N GLY A 366 -19.44 25.36 -60.97
CA GLY A 366 -19.48 25.35 -62.45
C GLY A 366 -18.16 25.03 -63.15
N GLN A 367 -17.02 24.88 -62.45
CA GLN A 367 -15.78 24.33 -63.03
C GLN A 367 -15.83 22.80 -63.12
N GLU A 368 -15.25 22.22 -64.19
CA GLU A 368 -15.06 20.77 -64.30
C GLU A 368 -14.25 20.23 -63.10
N GLY A 369 -14.83 19.28 -62.37
CA GLY A 369 -14.27 18.73 -61.14
C GLY A 369 -14.92 19.19 -59.83
N TYR A 370 -15.88 20.12 -59.85
CA TYR A 370 -16.62 20.54 -58.66
C TYR A 370 -17.45 19.39 -58.07
N LYS A 371 -17.00 18.83 -56.94
CA LYS A 371 -17.81 17.95 -56.08
C LYS A 371 -18.42 18.79 -54.96
N GLN A 372 -19.74 18.69 -54.80
CA GLN A 372 -20.47 19.30 -53.69
C GLN A 372 -19.96 18.67 -52.39
N GLY A 373 -19.16 19.42 -51.62
CA GLY A 373 -18.57 18.90 -50.38
C GLY A 373 -19.64 18.71 -49.31
N ASN A 374 -19.78 17.49 -48.80
CA ASN A 374 -20.66 17.12 -47.69
C ASN A 374 -20.17 17.68 -46.35
N ALA A 375 -20.12 19.02 -46.22
CA ALA A 375 -19.78 19.67 -44.95
C ALA A 375 -20.78 19.31 -43.83
N THR A 376 -22.02 18.99 -44.19
CA THR A 376 -23.08 18.55 -43.27
C THR A 376 -22.85 17.14 -42.72
N ASP A 377 -22.29 16.22 -43.50
CA ASP A 377 -22.06 14.84 -43.04
C ASP A 377 -20.89 14.79 -42.06
N ILE A 378 -19.81 15.53 -42.35
CA ILE A 378 -18.63 15.64 -41.47
C ILE A 378 -19.01 16.28 -40.12
N MET A 379 -19.87 17.30 -40.13
CA MET A 379 -20.38 17.90 -38.89
C MET A 379 -21.31 16.96 -38.10
N SER A 380 -22.06 16.10 -38.78
CA SER A 380 -22.94 15.12 -38.13
C SER A 380 -22.16 13.97 -37.48
N GLU A 381 -21.12 13.46 -38.15
CA GLU A 381 -20.20 12.45 -37.61
C GLU A 381 -19.41 13.01 -36.42
N ALA A 382 -18.88 14.22 -36.53
CA ALA A 382 -18.17 14.88 -35.44
C ALA A 382 -19.06 15.07 -34.20
N LYS A 383 -20.35 15.37 -34.38
CA LYS A 383 -21.31 15.53 -33.28
C LYS A 383 -21.68 14.19 -32.62
N SER A 384 -21.88 13.13 -33.41
CA SER A 384 -22.14 11.78 -32.91
C SER A 384 -20.97 11.26 -32.07
N TYR A 385 -19.73 11.48 -32.50
CA TYR A 385 -18.53 11.09 -31.78
C TYR A 385 -18.28 11.94 -30.52
N TRP A 386 -18.57 13.25 -30.58
CA TRP A 386 -18.48 14.11 -29.40
C TRP A 386 -19.43 13.65 -28.29
N ASP A 387 -20.65 13.25 -28.62
CA ASP A 387 -21.58 12.67 -27.64
C ASP A 387 -21.11 11.31 -27.10
N GLN A 388 -20.41 10.50 -27.90
CA GLN A 388 -19.81 9.22 -27.48
C GLN A 388 -18.65 9.40 -26.48
N TYR A 389 -17.86 10.45 -26.62
CA TYR A 389 -16.68 10.73 -25.78
C TYR A 389 -16.89 11.83 -24.74
N LYS A 390 -18.10 12.37 -24.62
CA LYS A 390 -18.46 13.44 -23.67
C LYS A 390 -18.14 13.11 -22.21
N TRP A 391 -18.11 11.83 -21.85
CA TRP A 391 -17.75 11.37 -20.51
C TRP A 391 -16.27 11.56 -20.15
N ILE A 392 -15.39 11.80 -21.14
CA ILE A 392 -13.95 12.05 -20.95
C ILE A 392 -13.69 13.48 -20.45
N ILE A 393 -14.60 14.42 -20.70
CA ILE A 393 -14.43 15.86 -20.42
C ILE A 393 -15.12 16.28 -19.09
N LYS A 394 -15.64 15.33 -18.29
CA LYS A 394 -16.34 15.62 -17.03
C LYS A 394 -15.59 15.17 -15.80
#